data_AF-A0A3C0L764-F1
#
_entry.id   AF-A0A3C0L764-F1
#
_cell.length_a   1.000
_cell.length_b   1.000
_cell.length_c   1.000
_cell.angle_alpha   90.00
_cell.angle_beta   90.00
_cell.angle_gamma   90.00
#
_symmetry.space_group_name_H-M   'P 1'
#
loop_
_entity.id
_entity.type
_entity.pdbx_description
1 polymer ?
#
loop_
_entity_poly.entity_id
_entity_poly.type
_entity_poly.pdbx_seq_one_letter_code
_entity_poly.pdbx_strand_id
1 'polypeptide(L)'
;MSLIEAQLKVIKLLAEHEKALSQLYKEYARKFPKQKDFWSKIAAEEIEHASWIFKLCSKAEKGLLYFKEGRFKTEAIKTSLEYVKSQIAEAQNNKISAKNALSVARDLESGLIEKKFFEVFEPDCQEIKQVLLNLAAATREHYNRIEKIWKETM
;
A
#
# COMPACT_ATOMS: atom_id res chain seq x y z
N MET A 1 25.46 2.75 8.60
CA MET A 1 24.17 2.09 8.83
C MET A 1 24.37 0.61 8.58
N SER A 2 23.97 -0.26 9.51
CA SER A 2 24.08 -1.71 9.31
C SER A 2 23.07 -2.20 8.28
N LEU A 3 23.29 -3.38 7.69
CA LEU A 3 22.33 -4.00 6.76
C LEU A 3 20.95 -4.19 7.42
N ILE A 4 20.93 -4.61 8.69
CA ILE A 4 19.70 -4.79 9.47
C ILE A 4 18.97 -3.45 9.65
N GLU A 5 19.69 -2.37 9.98
CA GLU A 5 19.10 -1.03 10.09
C GLU A 5 18.51 -0.56 8.76
N ALA A 6 19.20 -0.81 7.65
CA ALA A 6 18.73 -0.47 6.31
C ALA A 6 17.44 -1.23 5.97
N GLN A 7 17.42 -2.54 6.23
CA GLN A 7 16.26 -3.40 5.99
C GLN A 7 15.07 -3.01 6.86
N LEU A 8 15.29 -2.77 8.15
CA LEU A 8 14.25 -2.32 9.07
C LEU A 8 13.62 -0.99 8.64
N LYS A 9 14.42 -0.03 8.14
CA LYS A 9 13.90 1.24 7.62
C LYS A 9 12.99 1.02 6.42
N VAL A 10 13.38 0.16 5.48
CA VAL A 10 12.56 -0.15 4.30
C VAL A 10 11.26 -0.84 4.70
N ILE A 11 11.31 -1.84 5.57
CA ILE A 11 10.11 -2.57 6.06
C ILE A 11 9.14 -1.61 6.74
N LYS A 12 9.65 -0.74 7.62
CA LYS A 12 8.82 0.25 8.32
C LYS A 12 8.19 1.23 7.34
N LEU A 13 8.94 1.69 6.34
CA LEU A 13 8.45 2.61 5.32
C LEU A 13 7.35 1.97 4.44
N LEU A 14 7.52 0.70 4.05
CA LEU A 14 6.49 -0.05 3.33
C LEU A 14 5.23 -0.24 4.19
N ALA A 15 5.39 -0.63 5.45
CA ALA A 15 4.25 -0.78 6.37
C ALA A 15 3.53 0.56 6.64
N GLU A 16 4.25 1.68 6.64
CA GLU A 16 3.66 3.02 6.76
C GLU A 16 2.87 3.40 5.50
N HIS A 17 3.34 3.01 4.32
CA HIS A 17 2.64 3.20 3.05
C HIS A 17 1.28 2.49 3.03
N GLU A 18 1.23 1.20 3.38
CA GLU A 18 -0.04 0.46 3.47
C GLU A 18 -0.99 1.06 4.53
N LYS A 19 -0.45 1.52 5.68
CA LYS A 19 -1.27 2.22 6.69
C LYS A 19 -1.85 3.53 6.16
N ALA A 20 -1.10 4.26 5.34
CA ALA A 20 -1.60 5.50 4.74
C ALA A 20 -2.72 5.20 3.74
N LEU A 21 -2.61 4.15 2.92
CA LEU A 21 -3.71 3.69 2.06
C LEU A 21 -4.95 3.32 2.87
N SER A 22 -4.79 2.53 3.94
CA SER A 22 -5.88 2.21 4.87
C SER A 22 -6.57 3.47 5.39
N GLN A 23 -5.79 4.48 5.79
CA GLN A 23 -6.33 5.74 6.29
C GLN A 23 -7.09 6.52 5.19
N LEU A 24 -6.54 6.60 3.98
CA LEU A 24 -7.21 7.23 2.85
C LEU A 24 -8.58 6.58 2.57
N TYR A 25 -8.61 5.25 2.52
CA TYR A 25 -9.84 4.51 2.27
C TYR A 25 -10.84 4.63 3.43
N LYS A 26 -10.39 4.76 4.69
CA LYS A 26 -11.28 5.12 5.81
C LYS A 26 -11.90 6.51 5.64
N GLU A 27 -11.13 7.49 5.16
CA GLU A 27 -11.66 8.83 4.90
C GLU A 27 -12.70 8.82 3.77
N TYR A 28 -12.48 8.03 2.72
CA TYR A 28 -13.49 7.82 1.68
C TYR A 28 -14.74 7.12 2.22
N ALA A 29 -14.60 6.10 3.07
CA ALA A 29 -15.73 5.46 3.73
C ALA A 29 -16.57 6.45 4.55
N ARG A 30 -15.91 7.38 5.26
CA ARG A 30 -16.57 8.44 6.04
C ARG A 30 -17.30 9.44 5.14
N LYS A 31 -16.70 9.84 4.01
CA LYS A 31 -17.28 10.81 3.08
C LYS A 31 -18.42 10.29 2.23
N PHE A 32 -18.37 9.01 1.88
CA PHE A 32 -19.31 8.39 0.96
C PHE A 32 -20.08 7.27 1.66
N PRO A 33 -21.08 7.60 2.52
CA PRO A 33 -21.83 6.60 3.29
C PRO A 33 -22.45 5.49 2.43
N LYS A 34 -22.88 5.81 1.19
CA LYS A 34 -23.43 4.84 0.23
C LYS A 34 -22.42 3.79 -0.23
N GLN A 35 -21.12 4.08 -0.15
CA GLN A 35 -20.01 3.19 -0.50
C GLN A 35 -19.17 2.80 0.73
N LYS A 36 -19.69 3.03 1.94
CA LYS A 36 -18.94 2.85 3.19
C LYS A 36 -18.35 1.45 3.32
N ASP A 37 -19.15 0.42 3.05
CA ASP A 37 -18.72 -0.97 3.23
C ASP A 37 -17.62 -1.34 2.23
N PHE A 38 -17.73 -0.85 1.00
CA PHE A 38 -16.70 -1.03 -0.03
C PHE A 38 -15.35 -0.46 0.42
N TRP A 39 -15.34 0.82 0.81
CA TRP A 39 -14.13 1.50 1.23
C TRP A 39 -13.57 0.96 2.55
N SER A 40 -14.45 0.63 3.51
CA SER A 40 -14.06 0.06 4.81
C SER A 40 -13.42 -1.31 4.64
N LYS A 41 -13.90 -2.11 3.68
CA LYS A 41 -13.32 -3.42 3.37
C LYS A 41 -11.89 -3.28 2.85
N ILE A 42 -11.66 -2.44 1.83
CA ILE A 42 -10.31 -2.19 1.30
C ILE A 42 -9.40 -1.63 2.40
N ALA A 43 -9.90 -0.68 3.19
CA ALA A 43 -9.14 -0.15 4.31
C ALA A 43 -8.71 -1.20 5.35
N ALA A 44 -9.56 -2.21 5.59
CA ALA A 44 -9.24 -3.32 6.47
C ALA A 44 -8.18 -4.24 5.87
N GLU A 45 -8.28 -4.52 4.57
CA GLU A 45 -7.28 -5.30 3.82
C GLU A 45 -5.90 -4.60 3.90
N GLU A 46 -5.83 -3.27 3.72
CA GLU A 46 -4.55 -2.53 3.82
C GLU A 46 -3.95 -2.50 5.24
N ILE A 47 -4.76 -2.56 6.31
CA ILE A 47 -4.20 -2.66 7.66
C ILE A 47 -3.61 -4.06 7.91
N GLU A 48 -4.18 -5.10 7.30
CA GLU A 48 -3.62 -6.45 7.34
C GLU A 48 -2.30 -6.54 6.56
N HIS A 49 -2.23 -5.90 5.39
CA HIS A 49 -0.99 -5.77 4.61
C HIS A 49 0.13 -5.13 5.41
N ALA A 50 -0.14 -4.00 6.05
CA ALA A 50 0.81 -3.34 6.95
C ALA A 50 1.31 -4.27 8.06
N SER A 51 0.42 -5.12 8.60
CA SER A 51 0.77 -6.11 9.63
C SER A 51 1.69 -7.21 9.09
N TRP A 52 1.43 -7.73 7.89
CA TRP A 52 2.29 -8.72 7.24
C TRP A 52 3.70 -8.18 7.04
N ILE A 53 3.81 -6.96 6.52
CA ILE A 53 5.10 -6.28 6.32
C ILE A 53 5.79 -6.06 7.66
N PHE A 54 5.09 -5.51 8.65
CA PHE A 54 5.69 -5.19 9.96
C PHE A 54 6.24 -6.43 10.68
N LYS A 55 5.61 -7.60 10.52
CA LYS A 55 6.10 -8.87 11.08
C LYS A 55 7.49 -9.26 10.56
N LEU A 56 7.90 -8.77 9.38
CA LEU A 56 9.25 -8.97 8.85
C LEU A 56 10.34 -8.30 9.71
N CYS A 57 10.02 -7.27 10.50
CA CYS A 57 10.98 -6.66 11.43
C CYS A 57 11.58 -7.71 12.38
N SER A 58 10.73 -8.56 12.96
CA SER A 58 11.16 -9.63 13.87
C SER A 58 12.05 -10.69 13.19
N LYS A 59 11.91 -10.86 11.86
CA LYS A 59 12.75 -11.76 11.06
C LYS A 59 14.10 -11.10 10.77
N ALA A 60 14.12 -9.81 10.47
CA ALA A 60 15.35 -9.04 10.26
C ALA A 60 16.23 -9.00 11.52
N GLU A 61 15.63 -8.75 12.68
CA GLU A 61 16.34 -8.75 13.97
C GLU A 61 16.98 -10.10 14.32
N LYS A 62 16.39 -11.21 13.84
CA LYS A 62 16.90 -12.57 14.02
C LYS A 62 17.87 -13.01 12.92
N GLY A 63 18.19 -12.13 11.95
CA GLY A 63 19.02 -12.48 10.79
C GLY A 63 18.36 -13.44 9.80
N LEU A 64 17.04 -13.63 9.90
CA LEU A 64 16.24 -14.52 9.03
C LEU A 64 15.60 -13.79 7.85
N LEU A 65 15.91 -12.51 7.67
CA LEU A 65 15.44 -11.71 6.55
C LEU A 65 16.63 -11.22 5.74
N TYR A 66 16.56 -11.41 4.44
CA TYR A 66 17.55 -10.86 3.52
C TYR A 66 16.90 -10.36 2.23
N PHE A 67 17.22 -9.10 1.92
CA PHE A 67 17.09 -8.52 0.59
C PHE A 67 18.24 -7.53 0.40
N LYS A 68 18.66 -7.35 -0.86
CA LYS A 68 19.81 -6.52 -1.23
C LYS A 68 19.55 -5.05 -0.89
N GLU A 69 20.59 -4.33 -0.44
CA GLU A 69 20.50 -2.87 -0.32
C GLU A 69 20.21 -2.22 -1.68
N GLY A 70 19.35 -1.19 -1.70
CA GLY A 70 18.89 -0.55 -2.93
C GLY A 70 17.89 -1.39 -3.76
N ARG A 71 17.53 -2.60 -3.32
CA ARG A 71 16.46 -3.42 -3.91
C ARG A 71 15.15 -2.63 -3.97
N PHE A 72 14.82 -1.93 -2.89
CA PHE A 72 13.68 -1.04 -2.80
C PHE A 72 14.13 0.40 -3.05
N LYS A 73 13.48 1.07 -4.01
CA LYS A 73 13.71 2.49 -4.28
C LYS A 73 13.01 3.32 -3.18
N THR A 74 13.69 3.50 -2.04
CA THR A 74 13.12 4.17 -0.85
C THR A 74 12.53 5.55 -1.16
N GLU A 75 13.17 6.31 -2.04
CA GLU A 75 12.64 7.62 -2.47
C GLU A 75 11.32 7.49 -3.22
N ALA A 76 11.15 6.48 -4.09
CA ALA A 76 9.87 6.24 -4.75
C ALA A 76 8.76 5.86 -3.76
N ILE A 77 9.10 5.09 -2.71
CA ILE A 77 8.15 4.75 -1.65
C ILE A 77 7.75 6.01 -0.87
N LYS A 78 8.72 6.86 -0.49
CA LYS A 78 8.46 8.13 0.19
C LYS A 78 7.58 9.06 -0.65
N THR A 79 7.91 9.26 -1.92
CA THR A 79 7.11 10.09 -2.82
C THR A 79 5.68 9.57 -2.94
N SER A 80 5.49 8.25 -3.06
CA SER A 80 4.15 7.66 -3.07
C SER A 80 3.42 7.86 -1.74
N LEU A 81 4.11 7.68 -0.61
CA LEU A 81 3.55 7.89 0.73
C LEU A 81 3.13 9.36 0.95
N GLU A 82 3.96 10.31 0.54
CA GLU A 82 3.66 11.75 0.59
C GLU A 82 2.44 12.08 -0.27
N TYR A 83 2.35 11.49 -1.46
CA TYR A 83 1.18 11.64 -2.30
C TYR A 83 -0.09 11.11 -1.62
N VAL A 84 -0.06 9.89 -1.05
CA VAL A 84 -1.20 9.35 -0.29
C VAL A 84 -1.58 10.27 0.89
N LYS A 85 -0.60 10.77 1.64
CA LYS A 85 -0.82 11.75 2.73
C LYS A 85 -1.49 13.03 2.24
N SER A 86 -1.11 13.53 1.07
CA SER A 86 -1.78 14.69 0.47
C SER A 86 -3.24 14.39 0.08
N GLN A 87 -3.52 13.17 -0.43
CA GLN A 87 -4.89 12.76 -0.75
C GLN A 87 -5.75 12.56 0.51
N ILE A 88 -5.15 12.13 1.63
CA ILE A 88 -5.82 12.09 2.94
C ILE A 88 -6.21 13.51 3.36
N ALA A 89 -5.27 14.46 3.28
CA ALA A 89 -5.53 15.86 3.63
C ALA A 89 -6.61 16.49 2.73
N GLU A 90 -6.56 16.19 1.42
CA GLU A 90 -7.58 16.63 0.45
C GLU A 90 -8.96 16.06 0.82
N ALA A 91 -9.03 14.76 1.14
CA ALA A 91 -10.26 14.18 1.65
C ALA A 91 -10.67 14.87 2.97
N GLN A 92 -9.80 15.05 3.95
CA GLN A 92 -10.24 15.62 5.23
C GLN A 92 -10.78 17.05 5.10
N ASN A 93 -10.16 17.87 4.26
CA ASN A 93 -10.38 19.32 4.26
C ASN A 93 -11.31 19.82 3.14
N ASN A 94 -11.46 19.06 2.04
CA ASN A 94 -12.18 19.54 0.86
C ASN A 94 -13.43 18.70 0.52
N LYS A 95 -14.32 19.30 -0.27
CA LYS A 95 -15.44 18.58 -0.90
C LYS A 95 -14.92 17.86 -2.13
N ILE A 96 -14.76 16.55 -2.04
CA ILE A 96 -14.40 15.68 -3.16
C ILE A 96 -15.62 14.90 -3.65
N SER A 97 -15.69 14.64 -4.95
CA SER A 97 -16.74 13.78 -5.52
C SER A 97 -16.37 12.30 -5.36
N ALA A 98 -17.39 11.43 -5.34
CA ALA A 98 -17.17 9.98 -5.30
C ALA A 98 -16.38 9.49 -6.52
N LYS A 99 -16.64 10.10 -7.69
CA LYS A 99 -15.90 9.85 -8.93
C LYS A 99 -14.42 10.18 -8.78
N ASN A 100 -14.07 11.33 -8.21
CA ASN A 100 -12.67 11.70 -7.99
C ASN A 100 -11.99 10.73 -7.02
N ALA A 101 -12.66 10.32 -5.94
CA ALA A 101 -12.11 9.35 -5.00
C ALA A 101 -11.83 7.98 -5.64
N LEU A 102 -12.75 7.50 -6.49
CA LEU A 102 -12.55 6.26 -7.26
C LEU A 102 -11.40 6.40 -8.27
N SER A 103 -11.29 7.54 -8.97
CA SER A 103 -10.17 7.78 -9.89
C SER A 103 -8.83 7.77 -9.16
N VAL A 104 -8.73 8.50 -8.05
CA VAL A 104 -7.49 8.56 -7.24
C VAL A 104 -7.12 7.18 -6.70
N ALA A 105 -8.08 6.44 -6.13
CA ALA A 105 -7.84 5.08 -5.64
C ALA A 105 -7.37 4.16 -6.76
N ARG A 106 -8.02 4.21 -7.93
CA ARG A 106 -7.65 3.42 -9.10
C ARG A 106 -6.22 3.70 -9.54
N ASP A 107 -5.86 4.97 -9.63
CA ASP A 107 -4.53 5.41 -10.10
C ASP A 107 -3.43 5.09 -9.08
N LEU A 108 -3.75 5.10 -7.78
CA LEU A 108 -2.86 4.63 -6.73
C LEU A 108 -2.56 3.12 -6.90
N GLU A 109 -3.59 2.28 -6.99
CA GLU A 109 -3.41 0.83 -7.13
C GLU A 109 -2.72 0.46 -8.45
N SER A 110 -3.12 1.09 -9.57
CA SER A 110 -2.47 0.86 -10.86
C SER A 110 -1.03 1.31 -10.86
N GLY A 111 -0.72 2.42 -10.19
CA GLY A 111 0.65 2.93 -10.03
C GLY A 111 1.55 1.95 -9.27
N LEU A 112 1.04 1.26 -8.25
CA LEU A 112 1.79 0.21 -7.53
C LEU A 112 2.08 -1.00 -8.42
N ILE A 113 1.09 -1.38 -9.23
CA ILE A 113 1.21 -2.47 -10.19
C ILE A 113 2.24 -2.15 -11.28
N GLU A 114 2.08 -1.02 -11.96
CA GLU A 114 2.91 -0.63 -13.12
C GLU A 114 4.37 -0.43 -12.73
N LYS A 115 4.60 0.13 -11.53
CA LYS A 115 5.94 0.32 -10.98
C LYS A 115 6.53 -0.96 -10.39
N LYS A 116 5.80 -2.08 -10.46
CA LYS A 116 6.24 -3.40 -9.96
C LYS A 116 6.68 -3.31 -8.50
N PHE A 117 5.91 -2.58 -7.70
CA PHE A 117 6.30 -2.17 -6.35
C PHE A 117 6.58 -3.36 -5.43
N PHE A 118 5.90 -4.49 -5.67
CA PHE A 118 6.03 -5.75 -4.94
C PHE A 118 6.60 -6.90 -5.77
N GLU A 119 7.36 -6.60 -6.83
CA GLU A 119 8.02 -7.66 -7.61
C GLU A 119 9.00 -8.47 -6.75
N VAL A 120 9.08 -9.78 -6.97
CA VAL A 120 10.02 -10.66 -6.27
C VAL A 120 11.32 -10.77 -7.07
N PHE A 121 12.47 -10.78 -6.39
CA PHE A 121 13.77 -10.94 -7.02
C PHE A 121 14.48 -12.19 -6.49
N GLU A 122 15.28 -12.84 -7.34
CA GLU A 122 15.96 -14.10 -6.98
C GLU A 122 16.76 -14.05 -5.68
N PRO A 123 17.54 -12.98 -5.37
CA PRO A 123 18.30 -12.89 -4.13
C PRO A 123 17.45 -12.73 -2.85
N ASP A 124 16.13 -12.53 -2.98
CA ASP A 124 15.25 -12.34 -1.82
C ASP A 124 15.04 -13.67 -1.08
N CYS A 125 15.05 -13.65 0.27
CA CYS A 125 14.75 -14.83 1.06
C CYS A 125 13.24 -15.18 1.02
N GLN A 126 12.89 -16.41 1.38
CA GLN A 126 11.51 -16.91 1.27
C GLN A 126 10.50 -16.04 2.05
N GLU A 127 10.90 -15.53 3.22
CA GLU A 127 10.07 -14.71 4.10
C GLU A 127 9.55 -13.45 3.41
N ILE A 128 10.42 -12.69 2.74
CA ILE A 128 10.00 -11.47 2.04
C ILE A 128 9.30 -11.79 0.73
N LYS A 129 9.75 -12.84 0.01
CA LYS A 129 9.10 -13.28 -1.24
C LYS A 129 7.61 -13.56 -1.03
N GLN A 130 7.27 -14.30 0.02
CA GLN A 130 5.87 -14.64 0.30
C GLN A 130 5.02 -13.39 0.59
N VAL A 131 5.55 -12.44 1.37
CA VAL A 131 4.84 -11.20 1.67
C VAL A 131 4.62 -10.37 0.40
N LEU A 132 5.65 -10.24 -0.44
CA LEU A 132 5.57 -9.48 -1.69
C LEU A 132 4.57 -10.09 -2.69
N LEU A 133 4.53 -11.43 -2.81
CA LEU A 133 3.54 -12.11 -3.66
C LEU A 133 2.11 -11.87 -3.18
N ASN A 134 1.88 -11.95 -1.86
CA ASN A 134 0.56 -11.72 -1.27
C ASN A 134 0.11 -10.27 -1.50
N LEU A 135 1.00 -9.29 -1.30
CA LEU A 135 0.73 -7.88 -1.57
C LEU A 135 0.41 -7.64 -3.04
N ALA A 136 1.22 -8.17 -3.96
CA ALA A 136 0.99 -8.02 -5.39
C ALA A 136 -0.39 -8.55 -5.83
N ALA A 137 -0.80 -9.71 -5.29
CA ALA A 137 -2.11 -10.29 -5.55
C ALA A 137 -3.25 -9.43 -4.97
N ALA A 138 -3.11 -8.96 -3.74
CA ALA A 138 -4.14 -8.16 -3.08
C ALA A 138 -4.30 -6.77 -3.70
N THR A 139 -3.21 -6.05 -3.99
CA THR A 139 -3.22 -4.78 -4.74
C THR A 139 -3.91 -4.95 -6.10
N ARG A 140 -3.67 -6.07 -6.80
CA ARG A 140 -4.37 -6.35 -8.06
C ARG A 140 -5.88 -6.51 -7.86
N GLU A 141 -6.29 -7.22 -6.80
CA GLU A 141 -7.70 -7.40 -6.47
C GLU A 141 -8.37 -6.08 -6.08
N HIS A 142 -7.67 -5.22 -5.33
CA HIS A 142 -8.14 -3.86 -5.01
C HIS A 142 -8.36 -3.06 -6.29
N TYR A 143 -7.36 -3.01 -7.18
CA TYR A 143 -7.46 -2.36 -8.48
C TYR A 143 -8.69 -2.85 -9.26
N ASN A 144 -8.88 -4.16 -9.38
CA ASN A 144 -10.00 -4.75 -10.13
C ASN A 144 -11.36 -4.32 -9.55
N ARG A 145 -11.51 -4.38 -8.22
CA ARG A 145 -12.74 -3.99 -7.52
C ARG A 145 -13.04 -2.49 -7.66
N ILE A 146 -12.01 -1.65 -7.52
CA ILE A 146 -12.13 -0.19 -7.70
C ILE A 146 -12.46 0.13 -9.16
N GLU A 147 -11.76 -0.46 -10.12
CA GLU A 147 -11.97 -0.24 -11.55
C GLU A 147 -13.39 -0.61 -11.97
N LYS A 148 -13.94 -1.71 -11.43
CA LYS A 148 -15.33 -2.10 -11.70
C LYS A 148 -16.32 -1.02 -11.29
N ILE A 149 -16.26 -0.54 -10.05
CA ILE A 149 -17.17 0.51 -9.56
C ILE A 149 -16.93 1.83 -10.29
N TRP A 150 -15.67 2.15 -10.59
CA TRP A 150 -15.32 3.34 -11.35
C TRP A 150 -16.00 3.33 -12.73
N LYS A 151 -15.93 2.22 -13.48
CA LYS A 151 -16.59 2.07 -14.79
C LYS A 151 -18.12 2.18 -14.71
N GLU A 152 -18.73 1.66 -13.63
CA GLU A 152 -20.18 1.76 -13.40
C GLU A 152 -20.65 3.17 -13.01
N THR A 153 -19.71 4.04 -12.59
CA THR A 153 -19.98 5.43 -12.17
C THR A 153 -19.68 6.45 -13.29
N MET A 154 -19.17 5.98 -14.43
CA MET A 154 -18.86 6.78 -15.63
C MET A 154 -20.06 6.85 -16.56
#